data_AF-D6S7Q8-F1
#
_entry.id   AF-D6S7Q8-F1
#
_cell.length_a   1.000
_cell.length_b   1.000
_cell.length_c   1.000
_cell.angle_alpha   90.00
_cell.angle_beta   90.00
_cell.angle_gamma   90.00
#
_symmetry.space_group_name_H-M   'P 1'
#
loop_
_entity.id
_entity.type
_entity.pdbx_description
1 polymer ?
#
loop_
_entity_poly.entity_id
_entity_poly.type
_entity_poly.pdbx_seq_one_letter_code
_entity_poly.pdbx_strand_id
1 'polypeptide(L)' 'METIIVNEAIKLVPYFENYETTLKWYEDKDVCKQVDNIDFVYDIDRL' A
#
# COMPACT_ATOMS: atom_id res chain seq x y z
N MET A 1 -6.03 1.83 17.23
CA MET A 1 -6.99 1.00 16.48
C MET A 1 -6.89 -0.43 17.00
N GLU A 2 -8.01 -1.11 17.20
CA GLU A 2 -8.03 -2.45 17.81
C GLU A 2 -7.91 -3.54 16.74
N THR A 3 -7.10 -4.56 17.00
CA THR A 3 -6.90 -5.70 16.08
C THR A 3 -8.08 -6.65 16.13
N ILE A 4 -8.64 -7.02 14.98
CA ILE A 4 -9.76 -7.98 14.91
C ILE A 4 -9.17 -9.39 14.78
N ILE A 5 -9.49 -10.29 15.70
CA ILE A 5 -9.01 -11.68 15.65
C ILE A 5 -9.98 -12.52 14.82
N VAL A 6 -9.45 -13.21 13.80
CA VAL A 6 -10.24 -14.11 12.94
C VAL A 6 -10.16 -15.54 13.49
N ASN A 7 -8.95 -15.98 13.89
CA ASN A 7 -8.70 -17.24 14.60
C ASN A 7 -7.34 -17.18 15.34
N GLU A 8 -6.89 -18.31 15.90
CA GLU A 8 -5.61 -18.41 16.64
C GLU A 8 -4.37 -18.03 15.81
N ALA A 9 -4.41 -18.19 14.48
CA ALA A 9 -3.29 -17.96 13.59
C ALA A 9 -3.41 -16.66 12.76
N ILE A 10 -4.61 -16.08 12.65
CA ILE A 10 -4.91 -14.97 11.73
C ILE A 10 -5.60 -13.83 12.49
N LYS A 11 -5.05 -12.63 12.30
CA LYS A 11 -5.61 -11.37 12.82
C LYS A 11 -5.66 -10.33 11.70
N LEU A 12 -6.76 -9.57 11.65
CA LEU A 12 -6.92 -8.41 10.77
C LEU A 12 -6.37 -7.19 11.49
N VAL A 13 -5.38 -6.58 10.87
CA VAL A 13 -4.88 -5.26 11.28
C VAL A 13 -5.80 -4.22 10.64
N PRO A 14 -6.39 -3.29 11.41
CA PRO A 14 -7.18 -2.22 10.86
C PRO A 14 -6.39 -1.44 9.82
N TYR A 15 -7.05 -1.03 8.74
CA TYR A 15 -6.44 -0.17 7.74
C TYR A 15 -5.93 1.10 8.42
N PHE A 16 -4.61 1.29 8.38
CA PHE A 16 -3.94 2.47 8.88
C PHE A 16 -3.69 3.40 7.70
N GLU A 17 -4.45 4.48 7.63
CA GLU A 17 -4.23 5.50 6.60
C GLU A 17 -2.94 6.27 6.88
N ASN A 18 -2.01 6.22 5.93
CA ASN A 18 -0.78 6.99 5.98
C ASN A 18 -0.47 7.51 4.57
N TYR A 19 -1.38 8.32 4.05
CA TYR A 19 -1.32 8.78 2.66
C TYR A 19 0.01 9.48 2.32
N GLU A 20 0.62 10.20 3.28
CA GLU A 20 1.96 10.80 3.11
C GLU A 20 3.06 9.76 2.85
N THR A 21 2.96 8.57 3.45
CA THR A 21 3.89 7.47 3.21
C THR A 21 3.49 6.65 1.99
N THR A 22 2.20 6.37 1.81
CA THR A 22 1.69 5.56 0.71
C THR A 22 1.95 6.23 -0.65
N LEU A 23 1.85 7.56 -0.76
CA LEU A 23 2.14 8.28 -2.00
C LEU A 23 3.57 8.00 -2.49
N LYS A 24 4.55 7.97 -1.58
CA LYS A 24 5.95 7.71 -1.92
C LYS A 24 6.19 6.31 -2.50
N TRP A 25 5.34 5.34 -2.16
CA TRP A 25 5.44 3.99 -2.73
C TRP A 25 5.01 3.96 -4.19
N TYR A 26 4.02 4.78 -4.55
CA TYR A 26 3.58 4.92 -5.93
C TYR A 26 4.51 5.82 -6.76
N GLU A 27 5.38 6.59 -6.11
CA GLU A 27 6.48 7.33 -6.73
C GLU A 27 7.77 6.49 -6.89
N ASP A 28 7.80 5.26 -6.37
CA ASP A 28 8.94 4.35 -6.47
C ASP A 28 8.81 3.45 -7.70
N LYS A 29 9.72 3.61 -8.66
CA LYS A 29 9.74 2.85 -9.92
C LYS A 29 9.89 1.35 -9.71
N ASP A 30 10.71 0.93 -8.75
CA ASP A 30 10.97 -0.50 -8.52
C ASP A 30 9.72 -1.17 -7.96
N VAL A 31 9.01 -0.46 -7.06
CA VAL A 31 7.73 -0.91 -6.51
C VAL A 31 6.67 -0.99 -7.60
N CYS A 32 6.49 0.06 -8.42
CA CYS A 32 5.53 0.06 -9.53
C CYS A 32 5.83 -1.07 -10.53
N LYS A 33 7.10 -1.35 -10.84
CA LYS A 33 7.46 -2.46 -11.72
C LYS A 33 7.15 -3.82 -11.10
N GLN A 34 7.43 -3.99 -9.81
CA GLN A 34 7.21 -5.26 -9.12
C GLN A 34 5.72 -5.59 -8.97
N VAL A 35 4.91 -4.60 -8.59
CA VAL A 35 3.49 -4.80 -8.25
C VAL A 35 2.62 -4.81 -9.50
N ASP A 36 2.83 -3.86 -10.41
CA ASP A 36 1.95 -3.62 -11.56
C ASP A 36 2.60 -3.88 -12.93
N ASN A 37 3.90 -4.22 -12.96
CA ASN A 37 4.69 -4.44 -14.18
C ASN A 37 4.74 -3.23 -15.15
N ILE A 38 4.57 -2.03 -14.62
CA ILE A 38 4.66 -0.77 -15.36
C ILE A 38 6.04 -0.13 -15.21
N ASP A 39 6.46 0.64 -16.22
CA ASP A 39 7.77 1.34 -16.23
C ASP A 39 7.63 2.85 -15.91
N PHE A 40 6.51 3.26 -15.33
CA PHE A 40 6.22 4.61 -14.89
C PHE A 40 5.76 4.63 -13.44
N VAL A 41 5.95 5.78 -12.79
CA VAL A 41 5.43 6.05 -11.45
C VAL A 41 4.04 6.66 -11.54
N TYR A 42 3.26 6.55 -10.49
CA TYR A 42 2.04 7.34 -10.39
C TYR A 42 2.37 8.76 -9.93
N ASP A 43 1.60 9.70 -10.47
CA ASP A 43 1.47 11.06 -9.98
C ASP A 43 0.03 11.26 -9.52
N ILE A 44 -0.30 12.46 -9.02
CA ILE A 44 -1.66 12.75 -8.56
C ILE A 44 -2.71 12.67 -9.67
N ASP A 45 -2.31 12.79 -10.93
CA ASP A 45 -3.24 12.68 -12.07
C ASP A 45 -3.53 11.22 -12.43
N ARG A 46 -2.69 10.27 -12.00
CA ARG A 46 -2.79 8.83 -12.29
C ARG A 46 -3.31 7.98 -11.12
N LEU A 47 -3.38 8.54 -9.91
CA LEU A 47 -3.98 7.92 -8.71
C LEU A 47 -5.52 8.03 -8.74
#